data_AF-A0A1Y4HJT2-F1
#
_entry.id   AF-A0A1Y4HJT2-F1
#
_cell.length_a   1.000
_cell.length_b   1.000
_cell.length_c   1.000
_cell.angle_alpha   90.00
_cell.angle_beta   90.00
_cell.angle_gamma   90.00
#
_symmetry.space_group_name_H-M   'P 1'
#
loop_
_entity.id
_entity.type
_entity.pdbx_description
1 polymer ?
#
loop_
_entity_poly.entity_id
_entity_poly.type
_entity_poly.pdbx_seq_one_letter_code
_entity_poly.pdbx_strand_id
1 'polypeptide(L)'
;MAGKTKFDQEAAFKSIIGAGRESEAENQEMPVGKAKNKDRVQRSYFLDRDIDKALRRMALEEEKNLTETVNDVLRRALEKYL
;
A
#
# COMPACT_ATOMS: atom_id res chain seq x y z
N MET A 1 7.87 46.67 27.35
CA MET A 1 7.62 45.27 27.76
C MET A 1 6.78 44.61 26.67
N ALA A 2 7.36 43.71 25.87
CA ALA A 2 6.68 43.05 24.76
C ALA A 2 6.76 41.52 24.95
N GLY A 3 5.76 40.96 25.63
CA GLY A 3 5.62 39.51 25.78
C GLY A 3 4.98 38.92 24.52
N LYS A 4 5.80 38.42 23.60
CA LYS A 4 5.34 37.64 22.44
C LYS A 4 5.23 36.18 22.90
N THR A 5 4.04 35.73 23.27
CA THR A 5 3.79 34.30 23.47
C THR A 5 3.72 33.64 22.10
N LYS A 6 4.76 32.88 21.75
CA LYS A 6 4.84 32.10 20.52
C LYS A 6 3.83 30.97 20.61
N PHE A 7 3.02 30.79 19.57
CA PHE A 7 2.17 29.62 19.44
C PHE A 7 3.06 28.39 19.23
N ASP A 8 3.11 27.49 20.22
CA ASP A 8 3.89 26.25 20.16
C ASP A 8 3.19 25.25 19.24
N GLN A 9 3.48 25.40 17.95
CA GLN A 9 2.97 24.56 16.87
C GLN A 9 3.29 23.08 17.11
N GLU A 10 4.39 22.79 17.80
CA GLU A 10 4.81 21.43 18.15
C GLU A 10 3.91 20.78 19.21
N ALA A 11 3.41 21.55 20.17
CA ALA A 11 2.48 21.06 21.20
C ALA A 11 1.07 20.84 20.61
N ALA A 12 0.63 21.72 19.72
CA ALA A 12 -0.64 21.58 19.01
C ALA A 12 -0.63 20.38 18.05
N PHE A 13 0.50 20.11 17.38
CA PHE A 13 0.64 18.91 16.55
C PHE A 13 0.59 17.63 17.39
N LYS A 14 1.27 17.61 18.55
CA LYS A 14 1.25 16.47 19.49
C LYS A 14 -0.13 16.22 20.10
N SER A 15 -0.95 17.26 20.31
CA SER A 15 -2.31 17.08 20.82
C SER A 15 -3.27 16.52 19.76
N ILE A 16 -3.10 16.87 18.48
CA ILE A 16 -3.94 16.34 17.38
C ILE A 16 -3.58 14.88 17.07
N ILE A 17 -2.29 14.54 17.12
CA ILE A 17 -1.78 13.22 16.74
C ILE A 17 -1.82 12.22 17.93
N GLY A 18 -2.13 12.70 19.14
CA GLY A 18 -2.05 11.94 20.37
C GLY A 18 -0.58 11.75 20.78
N ALA A 19 -0.28 11.92 22.07
CA ALA A 19 1.08 11.94 22.62
C ALA A 19 1.81 10.56 22.61
N GLY A 20 1.69 9.79 21.55
CA GLY A 20 2.30 8.46 21.41
C GLY A 20 2.51 7.97 19.97
N ARG A 21 2.26 8.78 18.94
CA ARG A 21 2.63 8.40 17.56
C ARG A 21 3.83 9.20 17.11
N GLU A 22 5.01 8.73 17.50
CA GLU A 22 6.25 9.04 16.81
C GLU A 22 6.09 8.62 15.35
N SER A 23 6.35 9.57 14.46
CA SER A 23 6.39 9.39 13.02
C SER A 23 7.70 8.72 12.60
N GLU A 24 7.61 7.94 11.50
CA GLU A 24 8.71 7.39 10.70
C GLU A 24 9.37 6.12 11.29
N ALA A 25 9.29 4.93 10.70
CA ALA A 25 9.08 4.55 9.32
C ALA A 25 7.87 3.62 9.17
N GLU A 26 6.93 4.03 8.34
CA GLU A 26 5.79 3.24 7.92
C GLU A 26 6.26 2.16 6.93
N ASN A 27 7.12 1.24 7.38
CA ASN A 27 7.02 -0.15 6.96
C ASN A 27 5.89 -0.80 7.77
N GLN A 28 4.71 -0.20 7.67
CA GLN A 28 3.50 -0.85 8.10
C GLN A 28 3.12 -1.76 6.94
N GLU A 29 3.68 -2.97 6.95
CA GLU A 29 2.87 -4.14 6.62
C GLU A 29 1.63 -4.06 7.52
N MET A 30 0.64 -3.25 7.14
CA MET A 30 -0.62 -3.22 7.85
C MET A 30 -1.17 -4.64 7.77
N PRO A 31 -1.40 -5.34 8.90
CA PRO A 31 -2.12 -6.60 8.87
C PRO A 31 -3.59 -6.24 8.68
N VAL A 32 -3.97 -5.85 7.46
CA VAL A 32 -5.37 -5.62 7.10
C VAL A 32 -6.05 -6.97 7.11
N GLY A 33 -6.77 -7.23 8.21
CA GLY A 33 -7.90 -8.14 8.28
C GLY A 33 -7.56 -9.62 8.06
N LYS A 34 -7.26 -10.32 9.15
CA LYS A 34 -7.07 -11.79 9.22
C LYS A 34 -8.29 -12.65 8.81
N ALA A 35 -9.30 -12.10 8.13
CA ALA A 35 -10.51 -12.83 7.76
C ALA A 35 -10.77 -12.96 6.24
N LYS A 36 -10.06 -12.24 5.36
CA LYS A 36 -10.32 -12.28 3.89
C LYS A 36 -9.25 -12.98 3.04
N ASN A 37 -8.20 -13.53 3.67
CA ASN A 37 -7.00 -14.03 2.99
C ASN A 37 -6.70 -15.52 3.23
N LYS A 38 -7.69 -16.34 3.64
CA LYS A 38 -7.44 -17.76 3.93
C LYS A 38 -6.86 -18.53 2.74
N ASP A 39 -7.28 -18.14 1.52
CA ASP A 39 -6.85 -18.77 0.26
C ASP A 39 -5.98 -17.83 -0.61
N ARG A 40 -5.37 -16.81 0.00
CA ARG A 40 -4.52 -15.83 -0.71
C ARG A 40 -3.13 -15.80 -0.09
N VAL A 41 -2.11 -15.73 -0.95
CA VAL A 41 -0.72 -15.64 -0.54
C VAL A 41 -0.13 -14.32 -1.06
N GLN A 42 0.47 -13.53 -0.17
CA GLN A 42 1.23 -12.35 -0.56
C GLN A 42 2.62 -12.77 -1.03
N ARG A 43 3.03 -12.33 -2.23
CA ARG A 43 4.33 -12.62 -2.82
C ARG A 43 4.89 -11.37 -3.47
N SER A 44 6.20 -11.18 -3.33
CA SER A 44 6.96 -10.10 -3.97
C SER A 44 7.89 -10.72 -5.00
N TYR A 45 7.91 -10.16 -6.21
CA TYR A 45 8.76 -10.60 -7.32
C TYR A 45 9.51 -9.40 -7.89
N PHE A 46 10.73 -9.63 -8.37
CA PHE A 46 11.37 -8.71 -9.30
C PHE A 46 10.79 -9.00 -10.69
N LEU A 47 10.16 -8.01 -11.30
CA LEU A 47 9.66 -8.09 -12.66
C LEU A 47 10.52 -7.22 -13.56
N ASP A 48 10.69 -7.64 -14.81
CA ASP A 48 11.28 -6.79 -15.82
C ASP A 48 10.43 -5.52 -16.02
N ARG A 49 11.10 -4.41 -16.30
CA ARG A 49 10.47 -3.08 -16.29
C ARG A 49 9.38 -2.94 -17.35
N ASP A 50 9.53 -3.61 -18.47
CA ASP A 50 8.55 -3.67 -19.55
C ASP A 50 7.31 -4.48 -19.13
N ILE A 51 7.48 -5.57 -18.38
CA ILE A 51 6.37 -6.36 -17.81
C ILE A 51 5.54 -5.54 -16.83
N ASP A 52 6.15 -4.81 -15.88
CA ASP A 52 5.42 -3.94 -14.95
C ASP A 52 4.62 -2.86 -15.71
N LYS A 53 5.22 -2.24 -16.73
CA LYS A 53 4.52 -1.26 -17.58
C LYS A 53 3.34 -1.86 -18.31
N ALA A 54 3.49 -3.06 -18.88
CA ALA A 54 2.43 -3.76 -19.59
C ALA A 54 1.28 -4.12 -18.64
N LEU A 55 1.58 -4.63 -17.44
CA LEU A 55 0.57 -4.94 -16.41
C LEU A 55 -0.19 -3.69 -15.98
N ARG A 56 0.49 -2.56 -15.76
CA ARG A 56 -0.17 -1.28 -15.42
C ARG A 56 -1.07 -0.78 -16.54
N ARG A 57 -0.61 -0.89 -17.79
CA ARG A 57 -1.41 -0.49 -18.95
C ARG A 57 -2.66 -1.37 -19.09
N MET A 58 -2.51 -2.69 -18.98
CA MET A 58 -3.63 -3.64 -19.02
C MET A 58 -4.64 -3.35 -17.89
N ALA A 59 -4.17 -3.03 -16.68
CA ALA A 59 -5.05 -2.67 -15.57
C ALA A 59 -5.90 -1.42 -15.89
N LEU A 60 -5.30 -0.41 -16.52
CA LEU A 60 -6.03 0.80 -16.94
C LEU A 60 -7.02 0.52 -18.08
N GLU A 61 -6.61 -0.25 -19.09
CA GLU A 61 -7.46 -0.56 -20.26
C GLU A 61 -8.66 -1.45 -19.90
N GLU A 62 -8.49 -2.37 -18.95
CA GLU A 62 -9.56 -3.28 -18.49
C GLU A 62 -10.33 -2.74 -17.26
N GLU A 63 -10.06 -1.51 -16.82
CA GLU A 63 -10.65 -0.89 -15.62
C GLU A 63 -10.52 -1.75 -14.35
N LYS A 64 -9.40 -2.47 -14.22
CA LYS A 64 -9.08 -3.36 -13.09
C LYS A 64 -7.98 -2.79 -12.21
N ASN A 65 -7.87 -3.30 -10.98
CA ASN A 65 -6.68 -3.01 -10.18
C ASN A 65 -5.51 -3.93 -10.56
N LEU A 66 -4.27 -3.50 -10.25
CA LEU A 66 -3.06 -4.24 -10.61
C LEU A 66 -3.05 -5.67 -10.03
N THR A 67 -3.65 -5.89 -8.85
CA THR A 67 -3.73 -7.22 -8.24
C THR A 67 -4.64 -8.16 -9.02
N GLU A 68 -5.78 -7.68 -9.51
CA GLU A 68 -6.69 -8.44 -10.39
C GLU A 68 -6.01 -8.76 -11.71
N THR A 69 -5.40 -7.77 -12.35
CA THR A 69 -4.69 -7.96 -13.62
C THR A 69 -3.59 -9.02 -13.50
N VAL A 70 -2.76 -8.95 -12.46
CA VAL A 70 -1.72 -9.96 -12.21
C VAL A 70 -2.33 -11.34 -11.99
N ASN A 71 -3.39 -11.45 -11.19
CA ASN A 71 -4.05 -12.74 -10.95
C ASN A 71 -4.69 -13.32 -12.22
N ASP A 72 -5.28 -12.51 -13.08
CA ASP A 72 -5.87 -12.95 -14.35
C ASP A 72 -4.79 -13.49 -15.30
N VAL A 73 -3.67 -12.78 -15.43
CA VAL A 73 -2.52 -13.23 -16.22
C VAL A 73 -1.97 -14.55 -15.67
N LEU A 74 -1.78 -14.65 -14.36
CA LEU A 74 -1.26 -15.86 -13.73
C LEU A 74 -2.24 -17.05 -13.87
N ARG A 75 -3.54 -16.84 -13.69
CA ARG A 75 -4.55 -17.90 -13.84
C ARG A 75 -4.60 -18.43 -15.28
N ARG A 76 -4.57 -17.54 -16.28
CA ARG A 76 -4.51 -17.93 -17.69
C ARG A 76 -3.23 -18.71 -18.00
N ALA A 77 -2.08 -18.26 -17.50
CA ALA A 77 -0.80 -18.92 -17.74
C ALA A 77 -0.66 -20.27 -17.01
N LEU A 78 -1.32 -20.42 -15.86
CA LEU A 78 -1.26 -21.61 -15.01
C LEU A 78 -2.48 -22.53 -15.15
N GLU A 79 -3.37 -22.31 -16.13
CA GLU A 79 -4.62 -23.06 -16.31
C GLU A 79 -4.41 -24.58 -16.35
N LYS A 80 -3.28 -25.05 -16.91
CA LYS A 80 -2.92 -26.49 -16.94
C LYS A 80 -2.57 -27.08 -15.55
N TYR A 81 -2.18 -26.24 -14.60
CA TYR A 81 -1.67 -26.63 -13.29
C TYR A 81 -2.62 -26.30 -12.13
N LEU A 82 -3.72 -25.61 -12.42
CA LEU A 82 -4.82 -25.30 -11.51
C LEU A 82 -5.94 -26.34 -11.65
#